data_AF-A0A969XJN9-F1
#
_entry.id   AF-A0A969XJN9-F1
#
_cell.length_a   1.000
_cell.length_b   1.000
_cell.length_c   1.000
_cell.angle_alpha   90.00
_cell.angle_beta   90.00
_cell.angle_gamma   90.00
#
_symmetry.space_group_name_H-M   'P 1'
#
loop_
_entity.id
_entity.type
_entity.pdbx_description
1 polymer ?
#
loop_
_entity_poly.entity_id
_entity_poly.type
_entity_poly.pdbx_seq_one_letter_code
_entity_poly.pdbx_strand_id
1 'polypeptide(L)'
;GIPLAGALLGPTALVAAVLYDFSTTINVFTFGVAGLERSASRLHLGRLLRNLLNPMFLALVLGVAWAVTGVPLPGALHEVLALTGNATTPLAMIALGHMLYASRRQAAAPGRALGVLSAIRLLLAPAAMLGAVWVLPLSAELRAVCVLQAGMPTAMLTAILAQQYGVDHALGVRLAVGTTLASLVTLPPLILGVLWLFGPV
;
A
#
# COMPACT_ATOMS: atom_id res chain seq x y z
N GLY A 1 -1.25 -4.75 -4.34
CA GLY A 1 -1.62 -3.62 -5.21
C GLY A 1 -0.93 -3.72 -6.55
N ILE A 2 0.35 -3.37 -6.60
CA ILE A 2 1.08 -3.16 -7.87
C ILE A 2 1.02 -4.37 -8.82
N PRO A 3 1.33 -5.62 -8.41
CA PRO A 3 1.25 -6.77 -9.32
C PRO A 3 -0.17 -7.03 -9.85
N LEU A 4 -1.19 -6.78 -9.01
CA LEU A 4 -2.59 -6.95 -9.38
C LEU A 4 -3.03 -5.87 -10.39
N ALA A 5 -2.59 -4.62 -10.21
CA ALA A 5 -2.85 -3.55 -11.17
C ALA A 5 -2.21 -3.85 -12.54
N GLY A 6 -0.96 -4.31 -12.56
CA GLY A 6 -0.30 -4.70 -13.80
C GLY A 6 -0.93 -5.91 -14.49
N ALA A 7 -1.35 -6.92 -13.71
CA ALA A 7 -1.99 -8.11 -14.25
C ALA A 7 -3.40 -7.85 -14.82
N LEU A 8 -4.15 -6.91 -14.23
CA LEU A 8 -5.54 -6.64 -14.63
C LEU A 8 -5.69 -5.50 -15.65
N LEU A 9 -4.83 -4.48 -15.59
CA LEU A 9 -4.98 -3.24 -16.34
C LEU A 9 -3.76 -2.94 -17.26
N GLY A 10 -2.78 -3.84 -17.31
CA GLY A 10 -1.64 -3.74 -18.20
C GLY A 10 -0.45 -2.92 -17.67
N PRO A 11 0.60 -2.72 -18.51
CA PRO A 11 1.87 -2.14 -18.07
C PRO A 11 1.78 -0.66 -17.67
N THR A 12 0.92 0.12 -18.31
CA THR A 12 0.72 1.55 -18.02
C THR A 12 0.11 1.75 -16.63
N ALA A 13 -0.74 0.82 -16.19
CA ALA A 13 -1.33 0.82 -14.86
C ALA A 13 -0.30 0.57 -13.75
N LEU A 14 0.84 -0.08 -14.04
CA LEU A 14 1.94 -0.23 -13.08
C LEU A 14 2.52 1.13 -12.70
N VAL A 15 2.70 2.02 -13.67
CA VAL A 15 3.24 3.37 -13.43
C VAL A 15 2.26 4.16 -12.56
N ALA A 16 0.97 4.14 -12.89
CA ALA A 16 -0.07 4.77 -12.08
C ALA A 16 -0.14 4.19 -10.65
N ALA A 17 0.01 2.87 -10.51
CA ALA A 17 0.01 2.19 -9.22
C ALA A 17 1.20 2.61 -8.34
N VAL A 18 2.39 2.76 -8.94
CA VAL A 18 3.59 3.25 -8.24
C VAL A 18 3.40 4.70 -7.80
N LEU A 19 2.82 5.57 -8.64
CA LEU A 19 2.51 6.95 -8.27
C LEU A 19 1.47 7.03 -7.14
N TYR A 20 0.47 6.15 -7.13
CA TYR A 20 -0.48 6.05 -6.03
C TYR A 20 0.22 5.63 -4.72
N ASP A 21 1.09 4.62 -4.78
CA ASP A 21 1.82 4.12 -3.61
C ASP A 21 2.80 5.16 -3.07
N PHE A 22 3.35 6.01 -3.93
CA PHE A 22 4.14 7.17 -3.53
C PHE A 22 3.35 8.15 -2.67
N SER A 23 2.16 8.56 -3.14
CA SER A 23 1.27 9.44 -2.37
C SER A 23 0.92 8.81 -1.02
N THR A 24 0.65 7.50 -1.03
CA THR A 24 0.37 6.75 0.21
C THR A 24 1.58 6.74 1.15
N THR A 25 2.79 6.55 0.63
CA THR A 25 4.04 6.56 1.39
C THR A 25 4.26 7.93 2.05
N ILE A 26 4.09 9.03 1.30
CA ILE A 26 4.17 10.39 1.86
C ILE A 26 3.15 10.54 2.99
N ASN A 27 1.89 10.16 2.78
CA ASN A 27 0.84 10.28 3.79
C ASN A 27 1.14 9.44 5.05
N VAL A 28 1.69 8.24 4.91
CA VAL A 28 2.08 7.38 6.04
C VAL A 28 3.24 7.99 6.82
N PHE A 29 4.28 8.48 6.14
CA PHE A 29 5.45 9.05 6.80
C PHE A 29 5.27 10.48 7.32
N THR A 30 4.22 11.18 6.88
CA THR A 30 3.83 12.49 7.40
C THR A 30 2.73 12.35 8.45
N PHE A 31 1.48 12.13 8.03
CA PHE A 31 0.31 12.05 8.92
C PHE A 31 0.31 10.79 9.78
N GLY A 32 0.69 9.64 9.22
CA GLY A 32 0.72 8.37 9.96
C GLY A 32 1.73 8.40 11.11
N VAL A 33 2.96 8.82 10.82
CA VAL A 33 4.01 9.01 11.84
C VAL A 33 3.62 10.10 12.85
N ALA A 34 3.10 11.24 12.40
CA ALA A 34 2.65 12.30 13.33
C ALA A 34 1.55 11.80 14.29
N GLY A 35 0.62 10.96 13.80
CA GLY A 35 -0.39 10.30 14.63
C GLY A 35 0.21 9.31 15.63
N LEU A 36 1.18 8.49 15.20
CA LEU A 36 1.88 7.54 16.07
C LEU A 36 2.72 8.26 17.15
N GLU A 37 3.39 9.36 16.81
CA GLU A 37 4.17 10.16 17.76
C GLU A 37 3.29 10.81 18.84
N ARG A 38 2.11 11.31 18.46
CA ARG A 38 1.10 11.81 19.41
C ARG A 38 0.63 10.70 20.35
N SER A 39 0.33 9.52 19.82
CA SER A 39 -0.09 8.36 20.62
C SER A 39 1.01 7.86 21.56
N ALA A 40 2.28 7.95 21.12
CA ALA A 40 3.44 7.53 21.87
C ALA A 40 3.99 8.59 22.85
N SER A 41 3.39 9.79 22.95
CA SER A 41 3.85 10.91 23.79
C SER A 41 5.30 11.36 23.56
N ARG A 42 5.87 11.05 22.39
CA ARG A 42 7.27 11.36 22.02
C ARG A 42 7.28 12.19 20.75
N LEU A 43 7.17 13.51 20.90
CA LEU A 43 7.30 14.45 19.77
C LEU A 43 8.78 14.67 19.46
N HIS A 44 9.25 14.10 18.34
CA HIS A 44 10.62 14.31 17.87
C HIS A 44 10.61 14.77 16.42
N LEU A 45 10.39 16.08 16.24
CA LEU A 45 10.35 16.78 14.95
C LEU A 45 11.59 16.52 14.07
N GLY A 46 12.76 16.22 14.67
CA GLY A 46 13.98 15.84 13.94
C GLY A 46 13.91 14.49 13.21
N ARG A 47 12.96 13.61 13.54
CA ARG A 47 12.77 12.32 12.84
C ARG A 47 11.95 12.45 11.56
N LEU A 48 11.11 13.48 11.43
CA LEU A 48 10.37 13.78 10.21
C LEU A 48 11.30 14.07 9.01
N LEU A 49 12.37 14.83 9.23
CA LEU A 49 13.42 15.05 8.21
C LEU A 49 14.18 13.76 7.87
N ARG A 50 14.38 12.87 8.85
CA ARG A 50 14.98 11.55 8.61
C ARG A 50 14.06 10.63 7.79
N ASN A 51 12.74 10.83 7.82
CA ASN A 51 11.79 10.08 6.99
C ASN A 51 11.86 10.50 5.51
N LEU A 52 12.28 11.72 5.19
CA LEU A 52 12.56 12.13 3.80
C LEU A 52 13.84 11.49 3.26
N LEU A 53 14.75 11.07 4.15
CA LEU A 53 15.93 10.26 3.82
C LEU A 53 15.64 8.75 3.83
N ASN A 54 14.35 8.35 3.86
CA ASN A 54 14.00 6.94 3.80
C ASN A 54 14.46 6.35 2.45
N PRO A 55 15.21 5.24 2.44
CA PRO A 55 15.67 4.59 1.21
C PRO A 55 14.54 4.31 0.22
N MET A 56 13.32 4.04 0.69
CA MET A 56 12.15 3.84 -0.17
C MET A 56 11.78 5.13 -0.95
N PHE A 57 11.80 6.27 -0.27
CA PHE A 57 11.51 7.57 -0.89
C PHE A 57 12.61 7.96 -1.89
N LEU A 58 13.88 7.79 -1.49
CA LEU A 58 15.03 8.07 -2.36
C LEU A 58 15.04 7.18 -3.60
N ALA A 59 14.81 5.87 -3.46
CA ALA A 59 14.79 4.94 -4.58
C ALA A 59 13.72 5.32 -5.62
N LEU A 60 12.54 5.73 -5.17
CA LEU A 60 11.49 6.18 -6.07
C LEU A 60 11.85 7.50 -6.77
N VAL A 61 12.30 8.52 -6.04
CA VAL A 61 12.67 9.81 -6.62
C VAL A 61 13.77 9.62 -7.67
N LEU A 62 14.78 8.82 -7.36
CA LEU A 62 15.84 8.47 -8.31
C LEU A 62 15.29 7.69 -9.51
N GLY A 63 14.40 6.72 -9.29
CA GLY A 63 13.78 5.94 -10.37
C GLY A 63 12.95 6.81 -11.32
N VAL A 64 12.12 7.71 -10.80
CA VAL A 64 11.33 8.66 -11.61
C VAL A 64 12.25 9.66 -12.31
N ALA A 65 13.23 10.25 -11.61
CA ALA A 65 14.18 11.17 -12.20
C ALA A 65 14.94 10.53 -13.36
N TRP A 66 15.38 9.28 -13.19
CA TRP A 66 16.04 8.51 -14.25
C TRP A 66 15.09 8.23 -15.42
N ALA A 67 13.85 7.81 -15.15
CA ALA A 67 12.85 7.55 -16.19
C ALA A 67 12.58 8.78 -17.07
N VAL A 68 12.57 9.99 -16.48
CA VAL A 68 12.38 11.26 -17.21
C VAL A 68 13.54 11.56 -18.15
N THR A 69 14.76 11.11 -17.85
CA THR A 69 15.91 11.30 -18.76
C THR A 69 15.77 10.56 -20.08
N GLY A 70 14.93 9.52 -20.13
CA GLY A 70 14.75 8.66 -21.31
C GLY A 70 15.98 7.80 -21.65
N VAL A 71 17.04 7.84 -20.84
CA VAL A 71 18.27 7.09 -21.08
C VAL A 71 18.05 5.62 -20.68
N PRO A 72 18.22 4.67 -21.61
CA PRO A 72 18.09 3.25 -21.28
C PRO A 72 19.18 2.85 -20.28
N LEU A 73 18.79 2.06 -19.29
CA LEU A 73 19.74 1.48 -18.34
C LEU A 73 20.67 0.51 -19.08
N PRO A 74 21.98 0.46 -18.75
CA PRO A 74 22.87 -0.59 -19.25
C PRO A 74 22.29 -1.97 -18.95
N GLY A 75 22.41 -2.91 -19.89
CA GLY A 75 21.71 -4.22 -19.82
C GLY A 75 21.88 -4.95 -18.48
N ALA A 76 23.11 -4.99 -17.96
CA ALA A 76 23.40 -5.63 -16.66
C ALA A 76 22.67 -4.95 -15.49
N LEU A 77 22.59 -3.61 -15.46
CA LEU A 77 21.90 -2.89 -14.40
C LEU A 77 20.39 -3.06 -14.50
N HIS A 78 19.84 -3.04 -15.71
CA HIS A 78 18.42 -3.31 -15.94
C HIS A 78 18.04 -4.71 -15.44
N GLU A 79 18.83 -5.73 -15.77
CA GLU A 79 18.56 -7.11 -15.38
C GLU A 79 18.60 -7.31 -13.86
N VAL A 80 19.60 -6.74 -13.17
CA VAL A 80 19.68 -6.79 -11.70
C VAL A 80 18.47 -6.12 -11.05
N LEU A 81 18.06 -4.94 -11.53
CA LEU A 81 16.89 -4.24 -11.01
C LEU A 81 15.60 -5.01 -11.28
N ALA A 82 15.45 -5.58 -12.48
CA ALA A 82 14.29 -6.38 -12.86
C ALA A 82 14.16 -7.66 -12.02
N LEU A 83 15.27 -8.40 -11.83
CA LEU A 83 15.29 -9.60 -10.99
C LEU A 83 14.93 -9.28 -9.54
N THR A 84 15.48 -8.19 -8.99
CA THR A 84 15.19 -7.76 -7.62
C THR A 84 13.72 -7.33 -7.45
N GLY A 85 13.19 -6.57 -8.42
CA GLY A 85 11.78 -6.17 -8.45
C GLY A 85 10.84 -7.37 -8.52
N ASN A 86 11.13 -8.33 -9.40
CA ASN A 86 10.34 -9.54 -9.56
C ASN A 86 10.39 -10.44 -8.32
N ALA A 87 11.53 -10.53 -7.62
CA ALA A 87 11.68 -11.27 -6.38
C ALA A 87 10.90 -10.65 -5.19
N THR A 88 10.56 -9.37 -5.26
CA THR A 88 9.85 -8.67 -4.17
C THR A 88 8.45 -9.24 -3.93
N THR A 89 7.76 -9.66 -5.00
CA THR A 89 6.41 -10.25 -4.90
C THR A 89 6.39 -11.57 -4.11
N PRO A 90 7.18 -12.60 -4.45
CA PRO A 90 7.22 -13.84 -3.66
C PRO A 90 7.75 -13.61 -2.24
N LEU A 91 8.72 -12.72 -2.04
CA LEU A 91 9.19 -12.36 -0.70
C LEU A 91 8.07 -11.74 0.16
N ALA A 92 7.26 -10.85 -0.42
CA ALA A 92 6.10 -10.29 0.27
C ALA A 92 5.07 -11.38 0.65
N MET A 93 4.87 -12.39 -0.20
CA MET A 93 3.98 -13.53 0.12
C MET A 93 4.54 -14.40 1.25
N ILE A 94 5.85 -14.66 1.28
CA ILE A 94 6.49 -15.39 2.38
C ILE A 94 6.34 -14.60 3.69
N ALA A 95 6.57 -13.28 3.66
CA ALA A 95 6.39 -12.41 4.82
C ALA A 95 4.95 -12.44 5.34
N LEU A 96 3.94 -12.41 4.45
CA LEU A 96 2.53 -12.58 4.83
C LEU A 96 2.27 -13.92 5.53
N GLY A 97 2.87 -15.01 5.05
CA GLY A 97 2.79 -16.33 5.70
C GLY A 97 3.36 -16.32 7.13
N HIS A 98 4.52 -15.68 7.32
CA HIS A 98 5.10 -15.48 8.65
C HIS A 98 4.19 -14.64 9.55
N MET A 99 3.57 -13.57 9.02
CA MET A 99 2.64 -12.73 9.77
C MET A 99 1.37 -13.47 10.21
N LEU A 100 0.82 -14.31 9.34
CA LEU A 100 -0.31 -15.19 9.68
C LEU A 100 0.05 -16.07 10.87
N TYR A 101 1.25 -16.68 10.86
CA TYR A 101 1.73 -17.47 11.99
C TYR A 101 1.94 -16.63 13.27
N ALA A 102 2.58 -15.47 13.17
CA ALA A 102 2.84 -14.57 14.31
C ALA A 102 1.53 -14.07 14.96
N SER A 103 0.51 -13.76 14.15
CA SER A 103 -0.79 -13.30 14.63
C SER A 103 -1.53 -14.34 15.48
N ARG A 104 -1.32 -15.64 15.22
CA ARG A 104 -1.94 -16.74 16.00
C ARG A 104 -1.41 -16.84 17.43
N ARG A 105 -0.21 -16.34 17.70
CA ARG A 105 0.43 -16.43 19.02
C ARG A 105 0.09 -15.25 19.95
N GLN A 106 -0.60 -14.24 19.45
CA GLN A 106 -0.97 -13.05 20.23
C GLN A 106 -2.41 -13.20 20.77
N ALA A 107 -2.67 -12.80 22.03
CA ALA A 107 -3.98 -12.91 22.71
C ALA A 107 -5.05 -11.99 22.10
N ALA A 108 -6.19 -12.54 21.67
CA ALA A 108 -7.22 -11.84 20.88
C ALA A 108 -7.56 -10.43 21.43
N ALA A 109 -7.41 -9.41 20.59
CA ALA A 109 -7.94 -8.08 20.87
C ALA A 109 -9.47 -8.15 20.68
N PRO A 110 -10.26 -7.33 21.41
CA PRO A 110 -11.70 -7.34 21.29
C PRO A 110 -12.12 -7.14 19.83
N GLY A 111 -12.79 -8.17 19.26
CA GLY A 111 -13.03 -8.30 17.81
C GLY A 111 -13.82 -7.17 17.15
N ARG A 112 -14.44 -6.30 17.95
CA ARG A 112 -15.18 -5.12 17.46
C ARG A 112 -14.28 -4.08 16.81
N ALA A 113 -13.15 -3.71 17.42
CA ALA A 113 -12.26 -2.68 16.86
C ALA A 113 -11.60 -3.15 15.56
N LEU A 114 -11.17 -4.42 15.51
CA LEU A 114 -10.62 -5.04 14.31
C LEU A 114 -11.64 -5.12 13.17
N GLY A 115 -12.88 -5.52 13.47
CA GLY A 115 -13.96 -5.59 12.49
C GLY A 115 -14.30 -4.23 11.89
N VAL A 116 -14.45 -3.20 12.75
CA VAL A 116 -14.77 -1.83 12.32
C VAL A 116 -13.64 -1.25 11.47
N LEU A 117 -12.39 -1.34 11.92
CA LEU A 117 -11.24 -0.82 11.16
C LEU A 117 -11.05 -1.54 9.82
N SER A 118 -11.26 -2.85 9.79
CA SER A 118 -11.19 -3.63 8.55
C SER A 118 -12.31 -3.24 7.57
N ALA A 119 -13.54 -3.04 8.07
CA ALA A 119 -14.68 -2.60 7.26
C ALA A 119 -14.47 -1.17 6.72
N ILE A 120 -13.98 -0.25 7.55
CA ILE A 120 -13.62 1.10 7.10
C ILE A 120 -12.57 1.02 5.98
N ARG A 121 -11.54 0.18 6.14
CA ARG A 121 -10.47 0.09 5.15
C ARG A 121 -10.92 -0.58 3.85
N LEU A 122 -11.71 -1.65 3.92
CA LEU A 122 -12.08 -2.46 2.75
C LEU A 122 -13.37 -2.01 2.06
N LEU A 123 -14.23 -1.23 2.73
CA LEU A 123 -15.50 -0.76 2.16
C LEU A 123 -15.51 0.77 2.05
N LEU A 124 -15.23 1.48 3.14
CA LEU A 124 -15.34 2.94 3.14
C LEU A 124 -14.24 3.61 2.31
N ALA A 125 -12.99 3.16 2.41
CA ALA A 125 -11.89 3.73 1.64
C ALA A 125 -12.08 3.58 0.11
N PRO A 126 -12.39 2.40 -0.45
CA PRO A 126 -12.66 2.30 -1.89
C PRO A 126 -13.95 3.02 -2.30
N ALA A 127 -15.00 3.05 -1.48
CA ALA A 127 -16.22 3.79 -1.79
C ALA A 127 -15.99 5.31 -1.82
N ALA A 128 -15.23 5.85 -0.87
CA ALA A 128 -14.83 7.25 -0.85
C ALA A 128 -13.94 7.59 -2.05
N MET A 129 -13.01 6.70 -2.40
CA MET A 129 -12.18 6.88 -3.59
C MET A 129 -13.01 6.84 -4.86
N LEU A 130 -14.00 5.95 -4.96
CA LEU A 130 -14.95 5.91 -6.06
C LEU A 130 -15.65 7.27 -6.19
N GLY A 131 -16.22 7.81 -5.11
CA GLY A 131 -16.84 9.13 -5.13
C GLY A 131 -15.88 10.25 -5.57
N ALA A 132 -14.64 10.22 -5.11
CA ALA A 132 -13.63 11.22 -5.46
C ALA A 132 -13.24 11.17 -6.95
N VAL A 133 -13.04 9.98 -7.52
CA VAL A 133 -12.61 9.84 -8.93
C VAL A 133 -13.67 10.27 -9.94
N TRP A 134 -14.95 10.30 -9.54
CA TRP A 134 -16.05 10.81 -10.38
C TRP A 134 -16.01 12.32 -10.57
N VAL A 135 -15.51 13.07 -9.57
CA VAL A 135 -15.40 14.54 -9.64
C VAL A 135 -14.09 14.99 -10.31
N LEU A 136 -13.08 14.13 -10.32
CA LEU A 136 -11.77 14.42 -10.88
C LEU A 136 -11.72 14.16 -12.40
N PRO A 137 -11.08 15.03 -13.20
CA PRO A 137 -10.88 14.84 -14.64
C PRO A 137 -9.73 13.85 -14.92
N LEU A 138 -9.92 12.59 -14.53
CA LEU A 138 -8.95 11.50 -14.71
C LEU A 138 -9.35 10.58 -15.86
N SER A 139 -8.36 9.98 -16.52
CA SER A 139 -8.60 8.90 -17.49
C SER A 139 -9.21 7.67 -16.81
N ALA A 140 -9.96 6.86 -17.58
CA ALA A 140 -10.60 5.64 -17.05
C ALA A 140 -9.61 4.70 -16.37
N GLU A 141 -8.40 4.56 -16.95
CA GLU A 141 -7.31 3.78 -16.39
C GLU A 141 -6.85 4.29 -15.02
N LEU A 142 -6.61 5.60 -14.88
CA LEU A 142 -6.20 6.18 -13.60
C LEU A 142 -7.29 6.05 -12.53
N ARG A 143 -8.57 6.19 -12.92
CA ARG A 143 -9.70 5.97 -12.01
C ARG A 143 -9.74 4.52 -11.53
N ALA A 144 -9.57 3.55 -12.44
CA ALA A 144 -9.54 2.13 -12.12
C ALA A 144 -8.40 1.79 -11.15
N VAL A 145 -7.19 2.27 -11.43
CA VAL A 145 -6.02 2.05 -10.55
C VAL A 145 -6.24 2.65 -9.16
N CYS A 146 -6.75 3.88 -9.09
CA CYS A 146 -7.00 4.56 -7.81
C CYS A 146 -7.99 3.80 -6.93
N VAL A 147 -9.12 3.37 -7.49
CA VAL A 147 -10.15 2.62 -6.76
C VAL A 147 -9.63 1.24 -6.36
N LEU A 148 -8.92 0.56 -7.26
CA LEU A 148 -8.31 -0.74 -7.00
C LEU A 148 -7.27 -0.67 -5.87
N GLN A 149 -6.40 0.34 -5.89
CA GLN A 149 -5.41 0.54 -4.84
C GLN A 149 -6.04 0.94 -3.50
N ALA A 150 -7.11 1.73 -3.51
CA ALA A 150 -7.84 2.09 -2.29
C ALA A 150 -8.50 0.87 -1.61
N GLY A 151 -8.90 -0.13 -2.40
CA GLY A 151 -9.44 -1.40 -1.91
C GLY A 151 -8.39 -2.42 -1.44
N MET A 152 -7.10 -2.10 -1.57
CA MET A 152 -6.03 -3.02 -1.14
C MET A 152 -5.98 -3.16 0.38
N PRO A 153 -5.62 -4.36 0.88
CA PRO A 153 -5.50 -4.61 2.32
C PRO A 153 -4.40 -3.74 2.95
N THR A 154 -4.44 -3.66 4.28
CA THR A 154 -3.51 -2.83 5.05
C THR A 154 -2.08 -3.33 4.93
N ALA A 155 -1.14 -2.42 4.61
CA ALA A 155 0.27 -2.76 4.48
C ALA A 155 0.94 -3.12 5.82
N MET A 156 1.89 -4.06 5.78
CA MET A 156 2.71 -4.48 6.93
C MET A 156 3.52 -3.33 7.54
N LEU A 157 3.83 -2.31 6.74
CA LEU A 157 4.52 -1.10 7.23
C LEU A 157 3.81 -0.49 8.45
N THR A 158 2.48 -0.61 8.54
CA THR A 158 1.72 -0.13 9.70
C THR A 158 2.09 -0.84 11.00
N ALA A 159 2.27 -2.17 10.97
CA ALA A 159 2.69 -2.95 12.14
C ALA A 159 4.14 -2.68 12.52
N ILE A 160 5.03 -2.54 11.52
CA ILE A 160 6.44 -2.20 11.74
C ILE A 160 6.55 -0.83 12.41
N LEU A 161 5.83 0.17 11.90
CA LEU A 161 5.78 1.50 12.50
C LEU A 161 5.16 1.45 13.90
N ALA A 162 4.06 0.74 14.12
CA ALA A 162 3.49 0.58 15.46
C ALA A 162 4.51 0.04 16.47
N GLN A 163 5.33 -0.96 16.09
CA GLN A 163 6.41 -1.48 16.92
C GLN A 163 7.52 -0.45 17.17
N GLN A 164 7.97 0.25 16.12
CA GLN A 164 9.03 1.26 16.22
C GLN A 164 8.63 2.44 17.12
N TYR A 165 7.35 2.81 17.14
CA TYR A 165 6.83 3.90 17.96
C TYR A 165 6.28 3.44 19.32
N GLY A 166 6.39 2.16 19.66
CA GLY A 166 5.93 1.62 20.95
C GLY A 166 4.41 1.65 21.14
N VAL A 167 3.67 1.70 20.03
CA VAL A 167 2.20 1.61 19.99
C VAL A 167 1.81 0.15 19.84
N ASP A 168 0.52 -0.19 19.90
CA ASP A 168 -0.01 -1.55 19.81
C ASP A 168 0.35 -2.24 18.47
N HIS A 169 1.52 -2.88 18.45
CA HIS A 169 2.02 -3.66 17.33
C HIS A 169 1.11 -4.87 17.03
N ALA A 170 0.52 -5.47 18.07
CA ALA A 170 -0.36 -6.63 17.90
C ALA A 170 -1.62 -6.27 17.11
N LEU A 171 -2.18 -5.08 17.37
CA LEU A 171 -3.28 -4.54 16.57
C LEU A 171 -2.87 -4.33 15.11
N GLY A 172 -1.69 -3.75 14.84
CA GLY A 172 -1.19 -3.54 13.48
C GLY A 172 -1.02 -4.84 12.69
N VAL A 173 -0.40 -5.87 13.30
CA VAL A 173 -0.26 -7.19 12.67
C VAL A 173 -1.61 -7.81 12.36
N ARG A 174 -2.56 -7.73 13.30
CA ARG A 174 -3.91 -8.28 13.13
C ARG A 174 -4.73 -7.57 12.08
N LEU A 175 -4.59 -6.25 11.96
CA LEU A 175 -5.26 -5.49 10.90
C LEU A 175 -4.69 -5.87 9.54
N ALA A 176 -3.37 -5.97 9.39
CA ALA A 176 -2.75 -6.39 8.15
C ALA A 176 -3.21 -7.80 7.75
N VAL A 177 -3.15 -8.77 8.66
CA VAL A 177 -3.61 -10.14 8.42
C VAL A 177 -5.12 -10.21 8.17
N GLY A 178 -5.92 -9.56 9.02
CA GLY A 178 -7.37 -9.57 8.96
C GLY A 178 -7.90 -8.94 7.68
N THR A 179 -7.37 -7.79 7.28
CA THR A 179 -7.73 -7.17 5.99
C THR A 179 -7.23 -7.98 4.81
N THR A 180 -6.08 -8.66 4.90
CA THR A 180 -5.61 -9.57 3.84
C THR A 180 -6.55 -10.76 3.67
N LEU A 181 -6.99 -11.39 4.76
CA LEU A 181 -7.96 -12.50 4.68
C LEU A 181 -9.33 -12.03 4.19
N ALA A 182 -9.82 -10.90 4.70
CA ALA A 182 -11.09 -10.33 4.24
C ALA A 182 -11.02 -9.90 2.76
N SER A 183 -9.84 -9.49 2.27
CA SER A 183 -9.63 -9.12 0.87
C SER A 183 -9.91 -10.26 -0.11
N LEU A 184 -9.80 -11.52 0.31
CA LEU A 184 -10.18 -12.68 -0.52
C LEU A 184 -11.65 -12.64 -0.94
N VAL A 185 -12.51 -12.06 -0.10
CA VAL A 185 -13.95 -11.94 -0.37
C VAL A 185 -14.29 -10.55 -0.91
N THR A 186 -13.61 -9.49 -0.47
CA THR A 186 -13.94 -8.12 -0.87
C THR A 186 -13.30 -7.67 -2.18
N LEU A 187 -12.14 -8.22 -2.57
CA LEU A 187 -11.47 -7.84 -3.83
C LEU A 187 -12.18 -8.31 -5.09
N PRO A 188 -12.67 -9.56 -5.21
CA PRO A 188 -13.36 -10.01 -6.42
C PRO A 188 -14.54 -9.11 -6.84
N PRO A 189 -15.49 -8.74 -5.97
CA PRO A 189 -16.58 -7.83 -6.36
C PRO A 189 -16.08 -6.41 -6.67
N LEU A 190 -15.03 -5.95 -5.98
CA LEU A 190 -14.42 -4.64 -6.26
C LEU A 190 -13.78 -4.61 -7.65
N ILE A 191 -13.05 -5.65 -8.03
CA ILE A 191 -12.45 -5.80 -9.36
C ILE A 191 -13.54 -5.83 -10.42
N LEU A 192 -14.60 -6.63 -10.24
CA LEU A 192 -15.73 -6.69 -11.16
C LEU A 192 -16.41 -5.33 -11.32
N GLY A 193 -16.63 -4.60 -10.21
CA GLY A 193 -17.21 -3.26 -10.24
C GLY A 193 -16.32 -2.25 -10.97
N VAL A 194 -15.01 -2.30 -10.76
CA VAL A 194 -14.02 -1.45 -11.44
C VAL A 194 -14.02 -1.72 -12.95
N LEU A 195 -13.97 -3.00 -13.36
CA LEU A 195 -14.00 -3.39 -14.77
C LEU A 195 -15.33 -3.02 -15.44
N TRP A 196 -16.45 -3.11 -14.73
CA TRP A 196 -17.76 -2.74 -15.26
C TRP A 196 -17.92 -1.23 -15.43
N LEU A 197 -17.44 -0.43 -14.48
CA LEU A 197 -17.57 1.03 -14.50
C LEU A 197 -16.59 1.72 -15.45
N PHE A 198 -15.36 1.20 -15.55
CA PHE A 198 -14.28 1.86 -16.30
C PHE A 198 -13.87 1.10 -17.57
N GLY A 199 -14.49 -0.06 -17.84
CA GLY A 199 -14.23 -0.91 -19.00
C GLY A 199 -12.89 -1.67 -18.92
N PRO A 200 -12.69 -2.71 -19.75
CA PRO A 200 -11.35 -3.18 -20.06
C PRO A 200 -10.66 -2.07 -20.85
N VAL A 201 -9.64 -1.46 -20.25
CA VAL A 201 -8.72 -0.54 -20.94
C VAL A 201 -7.79 -1.37 -21.83
#